data_AF-A0A7C7SU10-F1
#
_entry.id   AF-A0A7C7SU10-F1
#
_cell.length_a   1.000
_cell.length_b   1.000
_cell.length_c   1.000
_cell.angle_alpha   90.00
_cell.angle_beta   90.00
_cell.angle_gamma   90.00
#
_symmetry.space_group_name_H-M   'P 1'
#
loop_
_entity.id
_entity.type
_entity.pdbx_description
1 polymer ?
#
loop_
_entity_poly.entity_id
_entity_poly.type
_entity_poly.pdbx_seq_one_letter_code
_entity_poly.pdbx_strand_id
1 'polypeptide(L)'
;MDEETRLKARELLLKTRLYRFIALCFLIMGVALFIILYLRFIEGDALSALRQPSLILILLLPFLPAAVLTSMSAKAHKQFFETMEELTASADTDDVDKNA
;
A
#
# COMPACT_ATOMS: atom_id res chain seq x y z
N MET A 1 18.07 4.19 25.47
CA MET A 1 17.27 4.27 24.22
C MET A 1 16.72 5.68 24.13
N ASP A 2 17.24 6.47 23.20
CA ASP A 2 16.99 7.90 23.09
C ASP A 2 15.51 8.23 22.87
N GLU A 3 15.01 9.25 23.57
CA GLU A 3 13.60 9.64 23.54
C GLU A 3 13.17 10.11 22.14
N GLU A 4 14.12 10.67 21.39
CA GLU A 4 13.96 11.07 19.98
C GLU A 4 13.70 9.86 19.06
N THR A 5 14.39 8.73 19.31
CA THR A 5 14.21 7.49 18.53
C THR A 5 12.81 6.90 18.73
N ARG A 6 12.28 6.98 19.97
CA ARG A 6 10.93 6.50 20.29
C ARG A 6 9.84 7.35 19.63
N LEU A 7 10.04 8.67 19.54
CA LEU A 7 9.10 9.57 18.87
C LEU A 7 9.07 9.33 17.36
N LYS A 8 10.23 9.22 16.71
CA LYS A 8 10.34 8.90 15.28
C LYS A 8 9.70 7.54 14.95
N ALA A 9 9.95 6.51 15.77
CA ALA A 9 9.35 5.19 15.59
C ALA A 9 7.81 5.23 15.67
N ARG A 10 7.25 6.00 16.62
CA ARG A 10 5.79 6.19 16.75
C ARG A 10 5.19 6.92 15.55
N GLU A 11 5.86 7.95 15.05
CA GLU A 11 5.42 8.70 13.88
C GLU A 11 5.38 7.81 12.63
N LEU A 12 6.42 7.00 12.41
CA LEU A 12 6.49 6.04 11.32
C LEU A 12 5.38 4.99 11.38
N LEU A 13 5.07 4.46 12.57
CA LEU A 13 3.95 3.53 12.76
C LEU A 13 2.60 4.18 12.47
N LEU A 14 2.39 5.42 12.92
CA LEU A 14 1.15 6.16 12.68
C LEU A 14 0.95 6.43 11.20
N LYS A 15 2.01 6.87 10.52
CA LYS A 15 2.03 7.19 9.09
C LYS A 15 1.71 5.95 8.24
N THR A 16 2.31 4.81 8.58
CA THR A 16 2.05 3.52 7.91
C THR A 16 0.60 3.09 8.06
N ARG A 17 0.01 3.25 9.27
CA ARG A 17 -1.37 2.86 9.52
C ARG A 17 -2.37 3.78 8.81
N LEU A 18 -2.07 5.09 8.75
CA LEU A 18 -2.87 6.06 8.01
C LEU A 18 -2.86 5.78 6.50
N TYR A 19 -1.69 5.49 5.92
CA TYR A 19 -1.61 5.10 4.50
C TYR A 19 -2.39 3.82 4.21
N ARG A 20 -2.32 2.81 5.09
CA ARG A 20 -3.12 1.59 4.97
C ARG A 20 -4.62 1.89 5.01
N PHE A 21 -5.06 2.77 5.90
CA PHE A 21 -6.47 3.14 6.01
C PHE A 21 -6.96 3.87 4.76
N ILE A 22 -6.21 4.85 4.27
CA ILE A 22 -6.55 5.59 3.04
C ILE A 22 -6.58 4.64 1.84
N ALA A 23 -5.61 3.74 1.69
CA ALA A 23 -5.61 2.74 0.63
C ALA A 23 -6.87 1.86 0.67
N LEU A 24 -7.32 1.48 1.88
CA LEU A 24 -8.53 0.68 2.06
C LEU A 24 -9.80 1.46 1.71
N CYS A 25 -9.88 2.76 2.04
CA CYS A 25 -10.97 3.62 1.59
C CYS A 25 -11.03 3.71 0.05
N PHE A 26 -9.88 3.90 -0.61
CA PHE A 26 -9.80 3.93 -2.07
C PHE A 26 -10.17 2.59 -2.71
N LEU A 27 -9.79 1.46 -2.08
CA LEU A 27 -10.20 0.13 -2.52
C LEU A 27 -11.72 -0.02 -2.50
N ILE A 28 -12.36 0.30 -1.36
CA ILE A 28 -13.82 0.21 -1.21
C ILE A 28 -14.51 1.09 -2.26
N MET A 29 -14.01 2.31 -2.45
CA MET A 29 -14.59 3.25 -3.41
C MET A 29 -14.40 2.78 -4.86
N GLY A 30 -13.25 2.21 -5.20
CA GLY A 30 -12.98 1.59 -6.50
C GLY A 30 -13.89 0.39 -6.77
N VAL A 31 -14.12 -0.47 -5.77
CA VAL A 31 -15.07 -1.59 -5.87
C VAL A 31 -16.50 -1.08 -6.07
N ALA A 32 -16.92 -0.05 -5.35
CA ALA A 32 -18.26 0.52 -5.52
C ALA A 32 -18.44 1.11 -6.94
N LEU A 33 -17.45 1.87 -7.43
CA LEU A 33 -17.47 2.39 -8.79
C LEU A 33 -17.51 1.27 -9.84
N PHE A 34 -16.73 0.20 -9.65
CA PHE A 34 -16.76 -0.97 -10.51
C PHE A 34 -18.13 -1.62 -10.59
N ILE A 35 -18.80 -1.81 -9.44
CA ILE A 35 -20.15 -2.38 -9.41
C ILE A 35 -21.12 -1.49 -10.18
N ILE A 36 -21.08 -0.17 -9.97
CA ILE A 36 -21.94 0.78 -10.70
C ILE A 36 -21.69 0.71 -12.21
N LEU A 37 -20.41 0.67 -12.60
CA LEU A 37 -20.02 0.68 -14.01
C LEU A 37 -20.36 -0.66 -14.68
N TYR A 38 -20.18 -1.78 -13.98
CA TYR A 38 -20.61 -3.10 -14.41
C TYR A 38 -22.13 -3.15 -14.63
N LEU A 39 -22.93 -2.73 -13.65
CA LEU A 39 -24.38 -2.73 -13.79
C LEU A 39 -24.88 -1.81 -14.92
N ARG A 40 -24.20 -0.67 -15.14
CA ARG A 40 -24.62 0.33 -16.12
C ARG A 40 -24.20 0.03 -17.56
N PHE A 41 -23.05 -0.61 -17.77
CA PHE A 41 -22.51 -0.86 -19.12
C PHE A 41 -22.62 -2.30 -19.58
N ILE A 42 -22.70 -3.27 -18.66
CA ILE A 42 -22.63 -4.68 -19.00
C ILE A 42 -24.03 -5.31 -19.04
N GLU A 43 -25.06 -4.70 -18.42
CA GLU A 43 -26.46 -5.20 -18.41
C GLU A 43 -26.59 -6.72 -18.12
N GLY A 44 -25.59 -7.32 -17.47
CA GLY A 44 -25.50 -8.76 -17.20
C GLY A 44 -24.75 -9.60 -18.23
N ASP A 45 -24.39 -9.08 -19.41
CA ASP A 45 -23.65 -9.80 -20.45
C ASP A 45 -22.13 -9.53 -20.39
N ALA A 46 -21.47 -10.16 -19.41
CA ALA A 46 -20.01 -10.05 -19.22
C ALA A 46 -19.19 -10.49 -20.45
N LEU A 47 -19.76 -11.34 -21.32
CA LEU A 47 -19.10 -11.77 -22.57
C LEU A 47 -19.00 -10.62 -23.59
N SER A 48 -19.96 -9.70 -23.59
CA SER A 48 -19.92 -8.51 -24.45
C SER A 48 -18.80 -7.54 -24.05
N ALA A 49 -18.46 -7.46 -22.76
CA ALA A 49 -17.32 -6.68 -22.28
C ALA A 49 -15.97 -7.25 -22.74
N LEU A 50 -15.84 -8.57 -22.91
CA LEU A 50 -14.62 -9.19 -23.44
C LEU A 50 -14.38 -8.88 -24.92
N ARG A 51 -15.45 -8.61 -25.70
CA ARG A 51 -15.33 -8.19 -27.11
C ARG A 51 -14.91 -6.73 -27.28
N GLN A 52 -15.08 -5.90 -26.24
CA GLN A 52 -14.76 -4.47 -26.30
C GLN A 52 -13.63 -4.13 -25.32
N PRO A 53 -12.37 -4.10 -25.77
CA PRO A 53 -11.21 -3.85 -24.90
C PRO A 53 -11.25 -2.47 -24.21
N SER A 54 -11.96 -1.50 -24.79
CA SER A 54 -12.19 -0.18 -24.17
C SER A 54 -13.00 -0.25 -22.87
N LEU A 55 -13.98 -1.15 -22.76
CA LEU A 55 -14.76 -1.31 -21.54
C LEU A 55 -13.92 -1.87 -20.39
N ILE A 56 -13.02 -2.82 -20.68
CA ILE A 56 -12.08 -3.37 -19.70
C ILE A 56 -11.16 -2.27 -19.15
N LEU A 57 -10.68 -1.37 -20.01
CA LEU A 57 -9.86 -0.22 -19.60
C LEU A 57 -10.62 0.76 -18.71
N ILE A 58 -11.87 1.10 -19.07
CA ILE A 58 -12.72 1.99 -18.25
C ILE A 58 -13.04 1.34 -16.91
N LEU A 59 -13.23 0.02 -16.89
CA LEU A 59 -13.53 -0.76 -15.70
C LEU A 59 -12.31 -0.88 -14.76
N LEU A 60 -11.09 -0.90 -15.31
CA LEU A 60 -9.83 -0.88 -14.54
C LEU A 60 -9.41 0.52 -14.08
N LEU A 61 -9.88 1.57 -14.77
CA LEU A 61 -9.57 2.98 -14.46
C LEU A 61 -9.77 3.38 -12.98
N PRO A 62 -10.90 3.05 -12.30
CA PRO A 62 -11.08 3.42 -10.90
C PRO A 62 -10.13 2.68 -9.94
N PHE A 63 -9.48 1.59 -10.37
CA PHE A 63 -8.53 0.84 -9.56
C PHE A 63 -7.08 1.30 -9.73
N LEU A 64 -6.76 2.08 -10.78
CA LEU A 64 -5.41 2.62 -10.98
C LEU A 64 -4.88 3.37 -9.76
N PRO A 65 -5.63 4.30 -9.12
CA PRO A 65 -5.16 5.02 -7.96
C PRO A 65 -4.84 4.09 -6.78
N ALA A 66 -5.68 3.08 -6.56
CA ALA A 66 -5.49 2.09 -5.51
C ALA A 66 -4.26 1.20 -5.77
N ALA A 67 -4.03 0.80 -7.03
CA ALA A 67 -2.85 0.03 -7.43
C ALA A 67 -1.55 0.83 -7.22
N VAL A 68 -1.55 2.12 -7.57
CA VAL A 68 -0.39 3.01 -7.35
C VAL A 68 -0.12 3.20 -5.86
N LEU A 69 -1.15 3.49 -5.06
CA LEU A 69 -1.02 3.66 -3.60
C LEU A 69 -0.55 2.36 -2.92
N THR A 70 -1.05 1.21 -3.37
CA THR A 70 -0.64 -0.10 -2.83
C THR A 70 0.82 -0.39 -3.16
N SER A 71 1.26 -0.11 -4.39
CA SER A 71 2.67 -0.27 -4.80
C SER A 71 3.59 0.67 -4.01
N MET A 72 3.17 1.91 -3.80
CA MET A 72 3.95 2.89 -3.03
C MET A 72 4.05 2.50 -1.54
N SER A 73 2.95 2.01 -0.97
CA SER A 73 2.92 1.45 0.39
C SER A 73 3.85 0.23 0.52
N ALA A 74 3.82 -0.69 -0.45
CA ALA A 74 4.69 -1.86 -0.44
C ALA A 74 6.18 -1.49 -0.49
N LYS A 75 6.54 -0.46 -1.27
CA LYS A 75 7.91 0.07 -1.31
C LYS A 75 8.32 0.71 0.02
N ALA A 76 7.46 1.52 0.62
CA ALA A 76 7.72 2.13 1.92
C ALA A 76 7.87 1.07 3.03
N HIS A 77 7.08 0.00 2.98
CA HIS A 77 7.17 -1.10 3.93
C HIS A 77 8.47 -1.89 3.79
N LYS A 78 8.97 -2.08 2.57
CA LYS A 78 10.26 -2.73 2.29
C LYS A 78 11.42 -1.87 2.83
N GLN A 79 11.41 -0.57 2.56
CA GLN A 79 12.43 0.36 3.07
C GLN A 79 12.44 0.41 4.60
N PHE A 80 11.28 0.38 5.24
CA PHE A 80 11.19 0.35 6.70
C PHE A 80 11.82 -0.91 7.31
N PHE A 81 11.60 -2.07 6.67
CA PHE A 81 12.19 -3.33 7.09
C PHE A 81 13.71 -3.35 6.91
N GLU A 82 14.21 -2.86 5.78
CA GLU A 82 15.65 -2.76 5.52
C GLU A 82 16.35 -1.85 6.54
N THR A 83 15.78 -0.68 6.84
CA THR A 83 16.34 0.23 7.86
C THR A 83 16.30 -0.36 9.27
N MET A 84 15.25 -1.10 9.63
CA MET A 84 15.17 -1.79 10.92
C MET A 84 16.18 -2.93 11.03
N GLU A 85 16.40 -3.69 9.95
CA GLU A 85 17.39 -4.76 9.89
C GLU A 85 18.82 -4.20 10.05
N GLU A 86 19.13 -3.10 9.38
CA GLU A 86 20.42 -2.39 9.49
C GLU A 86 20.63 -1.77 10.88
N LEU A 87 19.57 -1.23 11.50
CA LEU A 87 19.60 -0.74 12.89
C LEU A 87 19.82 -1.86 13.92
N THR A 88 19.23 -3.04 13.71
CA THR A 88 19.47 -4.20 14.58
C THR A 88 20.85 -4.82 14.38
N ALA A 89 21.34 -4.85 13.14
CA ALA A 89 22.68 -5.37 12.83
C ALA A 89 23.78 -4.45 13.37
N SER A 90 23.61 -3.13 13.26
CA SER A 90 24.57 -2.15 13.80
C SER A 90 24.61 -2.14 15.33
N ALA A 91 23.47 -2.32 16.00
CA ALA A 91 23.40 -2.46 17.46
C ALA A 91 24.14 -3.72 17.97
N ASP A 92 24.11 -4.83 17.22
CA ASP A 92 24.80 -6.08 17.59
C ASP A 92 26.34 -5.95 17.47
N THR A 93 26.83 -5.17 16.50
CA THR A 93 28.27 -4.85 16.38
C THR A 93 28.80 -3.94 17.49
N ASP A 94 28.01 -2.95 17.94
CA ASP A 94 28.42 -2.04 19.02
C ASP A 94 28.55 -2.77 20.38
N ASP A 95 27.78 -3.84 20.60
CA ASP A 95 27.86 -4.67 21.81
C ASP A 95 29.06 -5.66 21.79
N VAL A 96 29.58 -6.01 20.60
CA VAL A 96 30.80 -6.84 20.45
C VAL A 96 32.06 -6.00 20.69
N ASP A 97 32.13 -4.78 20.14
CA ASP A 97 33.30 -3.89 20.31
C ASP A 97 33.44 -3.30 21.73
N LYS A 98 32.35 -3.25 22.52
CA LYS A 98 32.42 -2.84 23.94
C LYS A 98 32.87 -3.93 24.90
N ASN A 99 32.82 -5.20 24.47
CA ASN A 99 33.13 -6.37 25.31
C ASN A 99 34.39 -7.12 24.87
N ALA A 100 35.13 -6.62 23.87
CA ALA A 100 36.45 -7.08 23.43
C ALA A 100 37.56 -6.18 24.01
#